data_AF-A0A6M1L6R1-F1
#
_entry.id   AF-A0A6M1L6R1-F1
#
_cell.length_a   1.000
_cell.length_b   1.000
_cell.length_c   1.000
_cell.angle_alpha   90.00
_cell.angle_beta   90.00
_cell.angle_gamma   90.00
#
_symmetry.space_group_name_H-M   'P 1'
#
loop_
_entity.id
_entity.type
_entity.pdbx_description
1 polymer ?
#
loop_
_entity_poly.entity_id
_entity_poly.type
_entity_poly.pdbx_seq_one_letter_code
_entity_poly.pdbx_strand_id
1 'polypeptide(L)'
;MAKAAREGADEALDHKTVADAKLMEVWSAIDFNSFHELPYYEVQALFASYGITYDRFVQDFQDYTQSKVSKMSALATDFENLNRDIQTVIDSKLETDRQLAGEFRAWQTEL
;
A
#
# COMPACT_ATOMS: atom_id res chain seq x y z
N MET A 1 -10.93 5.16 -11.24
CA MET A 1 -10.17 5.65 -10.07
C MET A 1 -9.88 4.51 -9.10
N ALA A 2 -10.89 3.81 -8.56
CA ALA A 2 -10.71 2.63 -7.69
C ALA A 2 -9.74 1.58 -8.25
N LYS A 3 -9.92 1.17 -9.51
CA LYS A 3 -9.01 0.23 -10.19
C LYS A 3 -7.55 0.72 -10.21
N ALA A 4 -7.31 1.95 -10.65
CA ALA A 4 -5.96 2.51 -10.71
C ALA A 4 -5.32 2.67 -9.32
N ALA A 5 -6.13 3.00 -8.29
CA ALA A 5 -5.64 3.08 -6.91
C ALA A 5 -5.27 1.70 -6.37
N ARG A 6 -6.05 0.66 -6.70
CA ARG A 6 -5.74 -0.73 -6.37
C ARG A 6 -4.47 -1.21 -7.07
N GLU A 7 -4.36 -0.98 -8.38
CA GLU A 7 -3.15 -1.30 -9.16
C GLU A 7 -1.91 -0.64 -8.56
N GLY A 8 -1.98 0.65 -8.22
CA GLY A 8 -0.86 1.34 -7.58
C GLY A 8 -0.50 0.78 -6.20
N ALA A 9 -1.48 0.35 -5.40
CA ALA A 9 -1.23 -0.30 -4.10
C ALA A 9 -0.54 -1.66 -4.27
N ASP A 10 -0.94 -2.43 -5.28
CA ASP A 10 -0.35 -3.72 -5.61
C ASP A 10 1.10 -3.54 -6.13
N GLU A 11 1.35 -2.54 -7.00
CA GLU A 11 2.70 -2.19 -7.45
C GLU A 11 3.62 -1.78 -6.30
N ALA A 12 3.11 -1.01 -5.33
CA ALA A 12 3.88 -0.62 -4.15
C ALA A 12 4.25 -1.83 -3.27
N LEU A 13 3.34 -2.80 -3.13
CA LEU A 13 3.60 -4.05 -2.42
C LEU A 13 4.65 -4.90 -3.15
N ASP A 14 4.57 -5.00 -4.47
CA ASP A 14 5.57 -5.69 -5.29
C ASP A 14 6.96 -5.06 -5.12
N HIS A 15 7.04 -3.73 -5.27
CA HIS A 15 8.29 -3.00 -5.07
C HIS A 15 8.87 -3.16 -3.66
N LYS A 16 8.03 -3.15 -2.62
CA LYS A 16 8.47 -3.47 -1.25
C LYS A 16 9.05 -4.88 -1.18
N THR A 17 8.36 -5.87 -1.74
CA THR A 17 8.79 -7.28 -1.71
C THR A 17 10.17 -7.45 -2.36
N VAL A 18 10.37 -6.84 -3.53
CA VAL A 18 11.67 -6.85 -4.22
C VAL A 18 12.74 -6.10 -3.42
N ALA A 19 12.41 -4.95 -2.84
CA ALA A 19 13.35 -4.17 -2.04
C ALA A 19 13.79 -4.90 -0.77
N ASP A 20 12.85 -5.53 -0.05
CA ASP A 20 13.14 -6.30 1.16
C ASP A 20 14.06 -7.49 0.87
N ALA A 21 13.84 -8.18 -0.25
CA ALA A 21 14.71 -9.28 -0.69
C ALA A 21 16.14 -8.79 -1.00
N LYS A 22 16.28 -7.70 -1.77
CA LYS A 22 17.59 -7.10 -2.08
C LYS A 22 18.30 -6.58 -0.83
N LEU A 23 17.56 -6.02 0.11
CA LEU A 23 18.12 -5.54 1.37
C LEU A 23 18.72 -6.68 2.19
N MET A 24 18.00 -7.81 2.26
CA MET A 24 18.49 -9.01 2.93
C MET A 24 19.71 -9.63 2.22
N GLU A 25 19.76 -9.56 0.90
CA GLU A 25 20.95 -9.98 0.13
C GLU A 25 22.17 -9.13 0.50
N VAL A 26 22.03 -7.79 0.52
CA VAL A 26 23.11 -6.88 0.90
C VAL A 26 23.53 -7.11 2.35
N TRP A 27 22.58 -7.27 3.27
CA TRP A 27 22.90 -7.56 4.68
C TRP A 27 23.67 -8.88 4.83
N SER A 28 23.24 -9.94 4.12
CA SER A 28 23.86 -11.26 4.21
C SER A 28 25.24 -11.33 3.54
N ALA A 29 25.52 -10.41 2.62
CA ALA A 29 26.83 -10.28 1.97
C ALA A 29 27.88 -9.60 2.85
N ILE A 30 27.49 -9.02 4.00
CA ILE A 30 28.46 -8.41 4.93
C ILE A 30 29.27 -9.51 5.60
N ASP A 31 30.55 -9.59 5.25
CA ASP A 31 31.50 -10.50 5.90
C ASP A 31 32.07 -9.88 7.18
N PHE A 32 31.44 -10.19 8.31
CA PHE A 32 31.94 -9.83 9.64
C PHE A 32 33.19 -10.62 10.07
N ASN A 33 33.66 -11.58 9.27
CA ASN A 33 34.91 -12.32 9.50
C ASN A 33 36.07 -11.81 8.63
N SER A 34 35.84 -10.76 7.83
CA SER A 34 36.82 -10.21 6.88
C SER A 34 38.12 -9.72 7.55
N PHE A 35 38.09 -9.45 8.86
CA PHE A 35 39.27 -9.06 9.64
C PHE A 35 39.66 -10.17 10.63
N HIS A 36 40.61 -11.01 10.23
CA HIS A 36 41.09 -12.13 11.08
C HIS A 36 41.87 -11.69 12.33
N GLU A 37 42.34 -10.45 12.35
CA GLU A 37 43.05 -9.87 13.50
C GLU A 37 42.11 -9.44 14.64
N LEU A 38 40.81 -9.32 14.36
CA LEU A 38 39.80 -8.93 15.33
C LEU A 38 38.79 -10.07 15.54
N PRO A 39 38.35 -10.32 16.79
CA PRO A 39 37.23 -11.22 17.03
C PRO A 39 35.94 -10.67 16.40
N TYR A 40 35.04 -11.58 16.02
CA TYR A 40 33.78 -11.29 15.34
C TYR A 40 32.98 -10.12 15.95
N TYR A 41 32.88 -10.07 17.29
CA TYR A 41 32.10 -9.03 17.98
C TYR A 41 32.73 -7.63 17.88
N GLU A 42 34.06 -7.52 17.76
CA GLU A 42 34.73 -6.23 17.56
C GLU A 42 34.53 -5.72 16.14
N VAL A 43 34.54 -6.61 15.15
CA VAL A 43 34.19 -6.26 13.77
C VAL A 43 32.73 -5.79 13.70
N GLN A 44 31.79 -6.52 14.33
CA GLN A 44 30.41 -6.05 14.43
C GLN A 44 30.27 -4.68 15.10
N ALA A 45 31.00 -4.44 16.20
CA ALA A 45 30.99 -3.15 16.89
C ALA A 45 31.54 -2.01 16.02
N LEU A 46 32.58 -2.29 15.22
CA LEU A 46 33.11 -1.31 14.26
C LEU A 46 32.06 -0.95 13.21
N PHE A 47 31.39 -1.94 12.60
CA PHE A 47 30.28 -1.70 11.65
C PHE A 47 29.14 -0.92 12.31
N ALA A 48 28.77 -1.28 13.54
CA ALA A 48 27.75 -0.57 14.32
C ALA A 48 28.14 0.89 14.60
N SER A 49 29.43 1.20 14.77
CA SER A 49 29.92 2.58 14.95
C SER A 49 29.70 3.45 13.71
N TYR A 50 29.64 2.85 12.52
CA TYR A 50 29.25 3.50 11.27
C TYR A 50 27.73 3.45 11.00
N GLY A 51 26.95 2.96 11.97
CA GLY A 51 25.50 2.84 11.87
C GLY A 51 25.01 1.57 11.16
N ILE A 52 25.91 0.66 10.78
CA ILE A 52 25.57 -0.60 10.13
C ILE A 52 25.17 -1.61 11.20
N THR A 53 23.90 -1.58 11.57
CA THR A 53 23.26 -2.54 12.48
C THR A 53 22.04 -3.13 11.79
N TYR A 54 21.62 -4.32 12.21
CA TYR A 54 20.44 -4.96 11.63
C TYR A 54 19.21 -4.07 11.78
N ASP A 55 19.01 -3.49 12.97
CA ASP A 55 17.87 -2.62 13.26
C ASP A 55 17.85 -1.38 12.34
N ARG A 56 18.97 -0.65 12.23
CA ARG A 56 19.01 0.54 11.37
C ARG A 56 19.02 0.26 9.87
N PHE A 57 19.66 -0.83 9.46
CA PHE A 57 19.85 -1.11 8.04
C PHE A 57 18.67 -1.88 7.46
N VAL A 58 18.18 -2.89 8.19
CA VAL A 58 17.12 -3.78 7.74
C VAL A 58 15.76 -3.34 8.27
N GLN A 59 15.60 -3.23 9.59
CA GLN A 59 14.27 -2.98 10.17
C GLN A 59 13.74 -1.58 9.84
N ASP A 60 14.54 -0.52 10.03
CA ASP A 60 14.10 0.85 9.72
C ASP A 60 13.64 1.01 8.27
N PHE A 61 14.32 0.33 7.33
CA PHE A 61 13.92 0.36 5.92
C PHE A 61 12.62 -0.41 5.68
N GLN A 62 12.48 -1.61 6.25
CA GLN A 62 11.27 -2.42 6.15
C GLN A 62 10.06 -1.70 6.74
N ASP A 63 10.24 -1.05 7.89
CA ASP A 63 9.20 -0.25 8.55
C ASP A 63 8.81 0.97 7.70
N TYR A 64 9.80 1.66 7.13
CA TYR A 64 9.57 2.78 6.23
C TYR A 64 8.75 2.35 5.00
N THR A 65 9.16 1.29 4.30
CA THR A 65 8.46 0.81 3.10
C THR A 65 7.08 0.25 3.44
N GLN A 66 6.94 -0.48 4.55
CA GLN A 66 5.66 -0.97 5.04
C GLN A 66 4.68 0.18 5.31
N SER A 67 5.14 1.27 5.93
CA SER A 67 4.32 2.47 6.14
C SER A 67 3.77 3.05 4.83
N LYS A 68 4.56 3.03 3.75
CA LYS A 68 4.13 3.50 2.42
C LYS A 68 3.09 2.57 1.80
N VAL A 69 3.33 1.26 1.83
CA VAL A 69 2.39 0.25 1.34
C VAL A 69 1.05 0.34 2.07
N SER A 70 1.07 0.47 3.39
CA SER A 70 -0.15 0.62 4.20
C SER A 70 -0.95 1.87 3.82
N LYS A 71 -0.29 3.01 3.56
CA LYS A 71 -0.96 4.23 3.10
C LYS A 71 -1.60 4.07 1.72
N MET A 72 -0.92 3.41 0.78
CA MET A 72 -1.44 3.19 -0.56
C MET A 72 -2.62 2.21 -0.56
N SER A 73 -2.55 1.16 0.25
CA SER A 73 -3.65 0.21 0.43
C SER A 73 -4.90 0.86 1.05
N ALA A 74 -4.71 1.74 2.05
CA ALA A 74 -5.80 2.53 2.61
C ALA A 74 -6.45 3.44 1.56
N LEU A 75 -5.64 4.15 0.78
CA LEU A 75 -6.14 5.00 -0.31
C LEU A 75 -6.92 4.20 -1.37
N ALA A 76 -6.46 3.01 -1.73
CA ALA A 76 -7.18 2.12 -2.64
C ALA A 76 -8.57 1.75 -2.10
N THR A 77 -8.65 1.46 -0.80
CA THR A 77 -9.91 1.15 -0.10
C THR A 77 -10.85 2.37 -0.09
N ASP A 78 -10.32 3.57 0.15
CA ASP A 78 -11.10 4.81 0.12
C ASP A 78 -11.70 5.05 -1.27
N PHE A 79 -10.93 4.84 -2.35
CA PHE A 79 -11.45 4.96 -3.71
C PHE A 79 -12.50 3.90 -4.06
N GLU A 80 -12.38 2.68 -3.54
CA GLU A 80 -13.40 1.64 -3.71
C GLU A 80 -14.70 1.98 -3.00
N ASN A 81 -14.60 2.53 -1.79
CA ASN A 81 -15.76 3.02 -1.04
C ASN A 81 -16.44 4.17 -1.78
N LEU A 82 -15.66 5.17 -2.22
CA LEU A 82 -16.18 6.29 -3.02
C LEU A 82 -16.88 5.79 -4.30
N ASN A 83 -16.31 4.81 -5.00
CA ASN A 83 -16.92 4.26 -6.20
C ASN A 83 -18.26 3.58 -5.89
N ARG A 84 -18.36 2.84 -4.78
CA ARG A 84 -19.60 2.22 -4.32
C ARG A 84 -20.67 3.26 -3.96
N ASP A 85 -20.28 4.31 -3.24
CA ASP A 85 -21.18 5.37 -2.82
C ASP A 85 -21.74 6.13 -4.04
N ILE A 86 -20.90 6.41 -5.04
CA ILE A 86 -21.34 7.01 -6.30
C ILE A 86 -22.37 6.13 -7.01
N GLN A 87 -22.12 4.82 -7.14
CA GLN A 87 -23.08 3.92 -7.77
C GLN A 87 -24.40 3.86 -7.00
N THR A 88 -24.34 3.80 -5.67
CA THR A 88 -25.54 3.78 -4.81
C THR A 88 -26.40 5.03 -5.03
N VAL A 89 -25.76 6.21 -5.12
CA VAL A 89 -26.48 7.47 -5.39
C VAL A 89 -27.07 7.48 -6.80
N ILE A 90 -26.32 7.01 -7.81
CA ILE A 90 -26.83 6.90 -9.19
C ILE A 90 -28.08 6.02 -9.23
N ASP A 91 -28.01 4.83 -8.65
CA ASP A 91 -29.12 3.88 -8.65
C ASP A 91 -30.35 4.45 -7.93
N SER A 92 -30.16 5.12 -6.79
CA SER A 92 -31.24 5.80 -6.07
C SER A 92 -31.91 6.90 -6.90
N LYS A 93 -31.12 7.68 -7.64
CA LYS A 93 -31.65 8.74 -8.52
C LYS A 93 -32.39 8.17 -9.73
N LEU A 94 -31.86 7.11 -10.33
CA LEU A 94 -32.53 6.41 -11.43
C LEU A 94 -33.87 5.82 -10.99
N GLU A 95 -33.94 5.25 -9.79
CA GLU A 95 -35.19 4.71 -9.25
C GLU A 95 -36.21 5.82 -8.97
N THR A 96 -35.77 6.93 -8.39
CA THR A 96 -36.63 8.10 -8.16
C THR A 96 -37.19 8.65 -9.49
N ASP A 97 -36.35 8.75 -10.52
CA ASP A 97 -36.75 9.24 -11.84
C ASP A 97 -37.78 8.31 -12.51
N ARG A 98 -37.58 6.99 -12.40
CA ARG A 98 -38.54 5.99 -12.89
C ARG A 98 -39.90 6.10 -12.19
N GLN A 99 -39.89 6.29 -10.87
CA GLN A 99 -41.11 6.48 -10.10
C GLN A 99 -41.87 7.74 -10.57
N LEU A 100 -41.18 8.88 -10.64
CA LEU A 100 -41.78 10.15 -11.10
C LEU A 100 -42.33 10.03 -12.53
N ALA A 101 -41.61 9.38 -13.44
CA ALA A 101 -42.09 9.14 -14.80
C ALA A 101 -43.36 8.27 -14.83
N GLY A 102 -43.48 7.30 -13.93
CA GLY A 102 -44.69 6.51 -13.73
C GLY A 102 -45.87 7.35 -13.24
N GLU A 103 -45.64 8.18 -12.21
CA GLU A 103 -46.64 9.10 -11.66
C GLU A 103 -47.16 10.09 -12.72
N PHE A 104 -46.26 10.68 -13.52
CA PHE A 104 -46.66 11.59 -14.61
C PHE A 104 -47.53 10.91 -15.68
N ARG A 105 -47.22 9.65 -16.04
CA ARG A 105 -48.04 8.89 -16.99
C ARG A 105 -49.43 8.60 -16.44
N ALA A 106 -49.52 8.28 -15.14
CA ALA A 106 -50.81 8.06 -14.49
C ALA A 106 -51.66 9.33 -14.52
N TRP A 107 -51.09 10.50 -14.20
CA TRP A 107 -51.81 11.78 -14.27
C TRP A 107 -52.28 12.13 -15.69
N GLN A 108 -51.50 11.80 -16.73
CA GLN A 108 -51.94 12.02 -18.11
C GLN A 108 -53.14 11.16 -18.51
N THR A 109 -53.29 9.97 -17.93
CA THR A 109 -54.43 9.09 -18.23
C THR A 109 -55.70 9.41 -17.42
N GLU A 110 -55.59 10.22 -16.37
CA GLU A 110 -56.71 10.69 -15.56
C GLU A 110 -57.33 12.01 -16.06
N LEU A 111 -56.68 12.65 -17.05
CA LEU A 111 -57.16 13.83 -17.79
C LEU A 111 -57.94 13.44 -19.05
#